data_AF-T1CQ49-F1
#
_entry.id   AF-T1CQ49-F1
#
_cell.length_a   1.000
_cell.length_b   1.000
_cell.length_c   1.000
_cell.angle_alpha   90.00
_cell.angle_beta   90.00
_cell.angle_gamma   90.00
#
_symmetry.space_group_name_H-M   'P 1'
#
loop_
_entity.id
_entity.type
_entity.pdbx_description
1 polymer ?
#
loop_
_entity_poly.entity_id
_entity_poly.type
_entity_poly.pdbx_seq_one_letter_code
_entity_poly.pdbx_strand_id
1 'polypeptide(L)'
;ETREEELTPAFSLAGPGGLFEKIRSHVSTPQGQGQVFERLIKAFLCEDPLFKERFGQVWLWSEWPGRRGEHDSGIDLVAAERDGGLCAIQCKFYGARQYLGRDEIDSFLVSSARKPFTARLFVSTTERWSTNAEKVLADQQVPVQRIGIAELAASPFDWSRFDPAHPDQLPRHE
;
A
#
# COMPACT_ATOMS: atom_id res chain seq x y z
N GLU A 1 21.40 -15.34 29.23
CA GLU A 1 19.93 -15.41 29.18
C GLU A 1 19.39 -14.02 28.92
N THR A 2 19.26 -13.66 27.65
CA THR A 2 18.60 -12.42 27.24
C THR A 2 17.32 -12.86 26.59
N ARG A 3 16.19 -12.74 27.32
CA ARG A 3 14.86 -12.92 26.76
C ARG A 3 14.72 -11.91 25.63
N GLU A 4 14.71 -12.38 24.39
CA GLU A 4 14.11 -11.66 23.29
C GLU A 4 12.66 -11.38 23.71
N GLU A 5 12.35 -10.12 23.98
CA GLU A 5 10.98 -9.66 24.07
C GLU A 5 10.31 -9.97 22.73
N GLU A 6 9.51 -11.04 22.68
CA GLU A 6 8.50 -11.23 21.65
C GLU A 6 7.53 -10.03 21.73
N LEU A 7 7.88 -8.95 21.02
CA LEU A 7 7.04 -7.79 20.82
C LEU A 7 5.75 -8.23 20.12
N THR A 8 4.72 -8.31 20.94
CA THR A 8 3.38 -8.84 20.72
C THR A 8 2.69 -8.51 19.38
N PRO A 9 1.77 -9.38 18.90
CA PRO A 9 0.95 -9.18 17.69
C PRO A 9 -0.01 -7.95 17.74
N ALA A 10 -0.17 -7.31 18.89
CA ALA A 10 -1.07 -6.17 19.08
C ALA A 10 -0.52 -4.87 18.44
N PHE A 11 0.78 -4.60 18.55
CA PHE A 11 1.42 -3.43 17.91
C PHE A 11 1.33 -3.50 16.39
N SER A 12 1.47 -4.71 15.83
CA SER A 12 1.34 -4.94 14.39
C SER A 12 -0.06 -4.60 13.88
N LEU A 13 -1.11 -4.94 14.65
CA LEU A 13 -2.49 -4.63 14.27
C LEU A 13 -2.85 -3.15 14.39
N ALA A 14 -2.39 -2.47 15.44
CA ALA A 14 -2.68 -1.05 15.65
C ALA A 14 -2.03 -0.16 14.57
N GLY A 15 -0.94 -0.63 13.97
CA GLY A 15 -0.18 0.10 12.95
C GLY A 15 0.63 1.25 13.51
N PRO A 16 1.39 1.95 12.66
CA PRO A 16 2.20 3.09 13.07
C PRO A 16 1.35 4.16 13.79
N GLY A 17 1.74 4.54 15.00
CA GLY A 17 1.01 5.53 15.82
C GLY A 17 -0.45 5.17 16.17
N GLY A 18 -0.84 3.89 16.06
CA GLY A 18 -2.23 3.43 16.26
C GLY A 18 -3.17 3.76 15.09
N LEU A 19 -2.64 4.18 13.94
CA LEU A 19 -3.44 4.71 12.84
C LEU A 19 -4.34 3.63 12.20
N PHE A 20 -3.90 2.39 12.10
CA PHE A 20 -4.72 1.32 11.51
C PHE A 20 -5.92 0.98 12.41
N GLU A 21 -5.76 1.05 13.72
CA GLU A 21 -6.89 0.93 14.65
C GLU A 21 -7.88 2.08 14.48
N LYS A 22 -7.40 3.32 14.35
CA LYS A 22 -8.25 4.50 14.08
C LYS A 22 -9.04 4.35 12.79
N ILE A 23 -8.42 3.87 11.71
CA ILE A 23 -9.13 3.61 10.44
C ILE A 23 -10.25 2.59 10.65
N ARG A 24 -9.97 1.48 11.34
CA ARG A 24 -10.95 0.41 11.59
C ARG A 24 -12.10 0.86 12.49
N SER A 25 -11.86 1.77 13.43
CA SER A 25 -12.90 2.30 14.32
C SER A 25 -13.77 3.37 13.66
N HIS A 26 -13.20 4.20 12.77
CA HIS A 26 -13.93 5.28 12.11
C HIS A 26 -14.70 4.83 10.87
N VAL A 27 -14.23 3.80 10.16
CA VAL A 27 -14.84 3.34 8.91
C VAL A 27 -15.41 1.94 9.09
N SER A 28 -16.74 1.83 8.96
CA SER A 28 -17.45 0.59 9.31
C SER A 28 -17.38 -0.51 8.26
N THR A 29 -17.02 -0.20 7.01
CA THR A 29 -16.98 -1.18 5.92
C THR A 29 -15.55 -1.51 5.51
N PRO A 30 -15.22 -2.79 5.21
CA PRO A 30 -13.90 -3.17 4.73
C PRO A 30 -13.48 -2.40 3.46
N GLN A 31 -14.43 -2.16 2.56
CA GLN A 31 -14.18 -1.38 1.34
C GLN A 31 -13.81 0.07 1.66
N GLY A 32 -14.53 0.73 2.57
CA GLY A 32 -14.21 2.09 2.98
C GLY A 32 -12.87 2.16 3.72
N GLN A 33 -12.56 1.18 4.57
CA GLN A 33 -11.26 1.08 5.24
C GLN A 33 -10.13 0.96 4.22
N GLY A 34 -10.31 0.14 3.18
CA GLY A 34 -9.39 0.02 2.04
C GLY A 34 -9.16 1.37 1.35
N GLN A 35 -10.24 2.09 1.00
CA GLN A 35 -10.14 3.41 0.36
C GLN A 35 -9.42 4.47 1.21
N VAL A 36 -9.58 4.43 2.54
CA VAL A 36 -8.82 5.31 3.45
C VAL A 36 -7.35 4.90 3.50
N PHE A 37 -7.07 3.60 3.52
CA PHE A 37 -5.71 3.07 3.49
C PHE A 37 -4.99 3.43 2.18
N GLU A 38 -5.65 3.35 1.02
CA GLU A 38 -5.09 3.80 -0.27
C GLU A 38 -4.63 5.26 -0.22
N ARG A 39 -5.44 6.14 0.38
CA ARG A 39 -5.10 7.56 0.56
C ARG A 39 -3.95 7.77 1.52
N LEU A 40 -3.91 7.00 2.61
CA LEU A 40 -2.76 6.98 3.52
C LEU A 40 -1.49 6.57 2.80
N ILE A 41 -1.53 5.50 1.99
CA ILE A 41 -0.36 5.05 1.23
C ILE A 41 0.04 6.09 0.17
N LYS A 42 -0.90 6.72 -0.53
CA LYS A 42 -0.61 7.84 -1.43
C LYS A 42 0.13 8.98 -0.71
N ALA A 43 -0.32 9.36 0.48
CA ALA A 43 0.35 10.39 1.29
C ALA A 43 1.77 9.98 1.69
N PHE A 44 1.90 8.76 2.23
CA PHE A 44 3.18 8.16 2.59
C PHE A 44 4.17 8.18 1.42
N LEU A 45 3.76 7.71 0.23
CA LEU A 45 4.62 7.67 -0.96
C LEU A 45 5.02 9.06 -1.48
N CYS A 46 4.23 10.10 -1.18
CA CYS A 46 4.54 11.49 -1.55
C CYS A 46 5.49 12.19 -0.57
N GLU A 47 5.46 11.82 0.71
CA GLU A 47 6.16 12.54 1.78
C GLU A 47 7.37 11.80 2.36
N ASP A 48 7.34 10.47 2.40
CA ASP A 48 8.47 9.67 2.86
C ASP A 48 9.73 9.98 2.03
N PRO A 49 10.87 10.31 2.66
CA PRO A 49 12.06 10.76 1.93
C PRO A 49 12.52 9.78 0.84
N LEU A 50 12.48 8.48 1.10
CA LEU A 50 12.92 7.47 0.15
C LEU A 50 11.98 7.39 -1.06
N PHE A 51 10.67 7.41 -0.83
CA PHE A 51 9.70 7.34 -1.93
C PHE A 51 9.54 8.66 -2.66
N LYS A 52 9.69 9.81 -1.99
CA LYS A 52 9.65 11.15 -2.59
C LYS A 52 10.82 11.40 -3.54
N GLU A 53 12.00 10.85 -3.22
CA GLU A 53 13.15 10.85 -4.13
C GLU A 53 12.92 9.95 -5.35
N ARG A 54 12.19 8.84 -5.20
CA ARG A 54 11.88 7.92 -6.30
C ARG A 54 10.74 8.39 -7.20
N PHE A 55 9.64 8.86 -6.62
CA PHE A 55 8.40 9.15 -7.33
C PHE A 55 8.21 10.66 -7.54
N GLY A 56 7.79 11.03 -8.75
CA GLY A 56 7.47 12.41 -9.13
C GLY A 56 6.04 12.80 -8.74
N GLN A 57 5.06 11.98 -9.13
CA GLN A 57 3.65 12.17 -8.83
C GLN A 57 3.01 10.83 -8.48
N VAL A 58 2.08 10.82 -7.53
CA VAL A 58 1.31 9.64 -7.13
C VAL A 58 -0.18 9.97 -7.22
N TRP A 59 -0.95 9.09 -7.85
CA TRP A 59 -2.39 9.21 -8.06
C TRP A 59 -3.12 8.02 -7.45
N LEU A 60 -4.35 8.24 -6.98
CA LEU A 60 -5.30 7.13 -6.93
C LEU A 60 -5.54 6.64 -8.36
N TRP A 61 -5.82 5.35 -8.56
CA TRP A 61 -6.16 4.80 -9.87
C TRP A 61 -7.25 5.63 -10.55
N SER A 62 -8.26 6.02 -9.78
CA SER A 62 -9.38 6.82 -10.26
C SER A 62 -9.01 8.23 -10.75
N GLU A 63 -7.91 8.77 -10.27
CA GLU A 63 -7.41 10.12 -10.59
C GLU A 63 -6.35 10.09 -11.70
N TRP A 64 -5.78 8.91 -11.99
CA TRP A 64 -4.68 8.81 -12.94
C TRP A 64 -5.16 9.15 -14.36
N PRO A 65 -4.57 10.15 -15.04
CA PRO A 65 -5.01 10.58 -16.37
C PRO A 65 -4.89 9.50 -17.44
N GLY A 66 -4.03 8.50 -17.21
CA GLY A 66 -3.86 7.36 -18.12
C GLY A 66 -4.93 6.28 -18.00
N ARG A 67 -5.84 6.35 -17.02
CA ARG A 67 -6.89 5.34 -16.79
C ARG A 67 -7.87 5.19 -17.95
N ARG A 68 -8.10 6.24 -18.75
CA ARG A 68 -8.97 6.23 -19.96
C ARG A 68 -10.36 5.61 -19.74
N GLY A 69 -10.94 5.77 -18.55
CA GLY A 69 -12.26 5.23 -18.21
C GLY A 69 -12.30 3.73 -17.91
N GLU A 70 -11.14 3.06 -17.80
CA GLU A 70 -11.08 1.65 -17.44
C GLU A 70 -11.65 1.40 -16.04
N HIS A 71 -12.34 0.27 -15.87
CA HIS A 71 -12.86 -0.13 -14.57
C HIS A 71 -11.72 -0.50 -13.60
N ASP A 72 -12.09 -0.78 -12.35
CA ASP A 72 -11.14 -1.30 -11.36
C ASP A 72 -10.43 -2.54 -11.94
N SER A 73 -9.11 -2.46 -11.98
CA SER A 73 -8.25 -3.49 -12.54
C SER A 73 -7.41 -4.18 -11.45
N GLY A 74 -7.67 -3.93 -10.17
CA GLY A 74 -6.76 -4.33 -9.09
C GLY A 74 -5.48 -3.49 -9.06
N ILE A 75 -5.52 -2.26 -9.57
CA ILE A 75 -4.47 -1.26 -9.31
C ILE A 75 -5.15 -0.18 -8.49
N ASP A 76 -4.60 0.14 -7.32
CA ASP A 76 -5.18 1.14 -6.43
C ASP A 76 -4.50 2.49 -6.58
N LEU A 77 -3.18 2.52 -6.77
CA LEU A 77 -2.40 3.73 -7.02
C LEU A 77 -1.50 3.57 -8.23
N VAL A 78 -1.17 4.71 -8.84
CA VAL A 78 -0.13 4.81 -9.87
C VAL A 78 0.87 5.85 -9.43
N ALA A 79 2.16 5.54 -9.54
CA ALA A 79 3.23 6.51 -9.30
C ALA A 79 4.11 6.68 -10.54
N ALA A 80 4.41 7.92 -10.91
CA ALA A 80 5.41 8.25 -11.91
C ALA A 80 6.81 8.11 -11.31
N GLU A 81 7.61 7.21 -11.87
CA GLU A 81 9.01 7.07 -11.52
C GLU A 81 9.79 8.28 -12.06
N ARG A 82 10.72 8.84 -11.28
CA ARG A 82 11.51 10.01 -11.72
C ARG A 82 12.54 9.66 -12.81
N ASP A 83 13.00 8.42 -12.84
CA ASP A 83 13.89 7.88 -13.88
C ASP A 83 13.11 7.41 -15.13
N GLY A 84 11.78 7.41 -15.08
CA GLY A 84 10.88 7.18 -16.20
C GLY A 84 10.03 5.92 -16.06
N GLY A 85 8.86 5.95 -16.68
CA GLY A 85 7.88 4.86 -16.59
C GLY A 85 6.91 5.05 -15.42
N LEU A 86 6.14 4.00 -15.13
CA LEU A 86 5.08 4.03 -14.13
C LEU A 86 5.15 2.79 -13.24
N CYS A 87 4.99 3.04 -11.95
CA CYS A 87 4.82 2.01 -10.94
C CYS A 87 3.33 1.77 -10.71
N ALA A 88 2.87 0.53 -10.95
CA ALA A 88 1.55 0.08 -10.51
C ALA A 88 1.60 -0.33 -9.04
N ILE A 89 0.66 0.14 -8.25
CA ILE A 89 0.64 -0.09 -6.80
C ILE A 89 -0.71 -0.68 -6.40
N GLN A 90 -0.70 -1.76 -5.62
CA GLN A 90 -1.88 -2.29 -4.95
C GLN A 90 -1.69 -2.18 -3.42
N CYS A 91 -2.74 -1.76 -2.74
CA CYS A 91 -2.86 -1.62 -1.30
C CYS A 91 -3.86 -2.66 -0.76
N LYS A 92 -3.46 -3.38 0.29
CA LYS A 92 -4.33 -4.35 0.97
C LYS A 92 -4.35 -4.10 2.47
N PHE A 93 -5.52 -3.65 2.94
CA PHE A 93 -5.75 -3.36 4.34
C PHE A 93 -6.49 -4.51 5.03
N TYR A 94 -5.71 -5.46 5.54
CA TYR A 94 -6.20 -6.64 6.22
C TYR A 94 -5.98 -6.63 7.72
N GLY A 95 -6.78 -7.44 8.42
CA GLY A 95 -6.49 -7.85 9.79
C GLY A 95 -5.43 -8.96 9.84
N ALA A 96 -4.77 -9.12 10.99
CA ALA A 96 -3.64 -10.06 11.20
C ALA A 96 -3.94 -11.55 10.93
N ARG A 97 -5.19 -11.95 10.75
CA ARG A 97 -5.59 -13.34 10.47
C ARG A 97 -6.00 -13.58 9.02
N GLN A 98 -6.07 -12.54 8.20
CA GLN A 98 -6.44 -12.65 6.80
C GLN A 98 -5.20 -12.96 5.96
N TYR A 99 -5.39 -13.88 5.01
CA TYR A 99 -4.38 -14.28 4.05
C TYR A 99 -4.64 -13.57 2.74
N LEU A 100 -3.55 -13.18 2.08
CA LEU A 100 -3.62 -12.68 0.72
C LEU A 100 -3.75 -13.86 -0.25
N GLY A 101 -4.85 -13.86 -1.01
CA GLY A 101 -5.20 -14.92 -1.94
C GLY A 101 -4.42 -14.83 -3.25
N ARG A 102 -4.35 -15.95 -3.99
CA ARG A 102 -3.75 -15.98 -5.33
C ARG A 102 -4.50 -15.08 -6.31
N ASP A 103 -5.83 -15.10 -6.29
CA ASP A 103 -6.66 -14.40 -7.29
C ASP A 103 -6.41 -12.88 -7.29
N GLU A 104 -6.15 -12.31 -6.11
CA GLU A 104 -5.85 -10.89 -5.97
C GLU A 104 -4.48 -10.54 -6.55
N ILE A 105 -3.49 -11.41 -6.33
CA ILE A 105 -2.15 -11.26 -6.93
C ILE A 105 -2.22 -11.44 -8.45
N ASP A 106 -2.91 -12.47 -8.93
CA ASP A 106 -3.07 -12.73 -10.35
C ASP A 106 -3.75 -11.53 -11.04
N SER A 107 -4.80 -10.96 -10.43
CA SER A 107 -5.47 -9.77 -10.96
C SER A 107 -4.53 -8.55 -11.04
N PHE A 108 -3.78 -8.26 -9.98
CA PHE A 108 -2.80 -7.17 -9.98
C PHE A 108 -1.71 -7.37 -11.04
N LEU A 109 -1.19 -8.59 -11.17
CA LEU A 109 -0.14 -8.91 -12.14
C LEU A 109 -0.62 -8.77 -13.58
N VAL A 110 -1.82 -9.26 -13.90
CA VAL A 110 -2.43 -9.11 -15.23
C VAL A 110 -2.57 -7.63 -15.58
N SER A 111 -3.11 -6.83 -14.66
CA SER A 111 -3.38 -5.42 -14.92
C SER A 111 -2.13 -4.55 -14.97
N SER A 112 -1.07 -4.94 -14.27
CA SER A 112 0.23 -4.26 -14.29
C SER A 112 1.20 -4.82 -15.34
N ALA A 113 0.85 -5.89 -16.07
CA ALA A 113 1.69 -6.44 -17.15
C ALA A 113 1.64 -5.61 -18.44
N ARG A 114 0.62 -4.76 -18.59
CA ARG A 114 0.46 -3.89 -19.76
C ARG A 114 1.28 -2.61 -19.62
N LYS A 115 1.73 -2.09 -20.76
CA LYS A 115 2.24 -0.72 -20.84
C LYS A 115 1.17 0.25 -20.31
N PRO A 116 1.54 1.34 -19.63
CA PRO A 116 2.91 1.87 -19.46
C PRO A 116 3.65 1.42 -18.19
N PHE A 117 3.18 0.38 -17.48
CA PHE A 117 3.80 -0.02 -16.21
C PHE A 117 5.14 -0.72 -16.40
N THR A 118 6.14 -0.28 -15.64
CA THR A 118 7.53 -0.77 -15.66
C THR A 118 8.00 -1.22 -14.28
N ALA A 119 7.29 -0.85 -13.22
CA ALA A 119 7.55 -1.25 -11.85
C ALA A 119 6.24 -1.66 -11.15
N ARG A 120 6.37 -2.45 -10.09
CA ARG A 120 5.24 -2.93 -9.29
C ARG A 120 5.56 -2.81 -7.80
N LEU A 121 4.60 -2.33 -7.04
CA LEU A 121 4.67 -2.23 -5.60
C LEU A 121 3.39 -2.81 -4.98
N PHE A 122 3.55 -3.62 -3.95
CA PHE A 122 2.44 -4.20 -3.21
C PHE A 122 2.55 -3.82 -1.74
N VAL A 123 1.57 -3.08 -1.23
CA VAL A 123 1.52 -2.60 0.14
C VAL A 123 0.47 -3.38 0.90
N SER A 124 0.84 -4.04 1.99
CA SER A 124 -0.07 -4.94 2.71
C SER A 124 0.11 -4.83 4.22
N THR A 125 -1.00 -4.88 4.95
CA THR A 125 -0.97 -5.03 6.42
C THR A 125 -1.02 -6.50 6.87
N THR A 126 -0.71 -7.43 5.96
CA THR A 126 -0.50 -8.85 6.28
C THR A 126 0.74 -9.38 5.55
N GLU A 127 1.57 -10.10 6.30
CA GLU A 127 2.70 -10.89 5.78
C GLU A 127 2.28 -12.31 5.41
N ARG A 128 0.99 -12.65 5.59
CA ARG A 128 0.48 -14.00 5.36
C ARG A 128 0.03 -14.18 3.92
N TRP A 129 1.00 -14.46 3.05
CA TRP A 129 0.75 -14.77 1.66
C TRP A 129 0.62 -16.27 1.49
N SER A 130 -0.35 -16.72 0.69
CA SER A 130 -0.46 -18.16 0.40
C SER A 130 0.79 -18.66 -0.35
N THR A 131 1.18 -19.93 -0.18
CA THR A 131 2.31 -20.53 -0.91
C THR A 131 2.18 -20.38 -2.43
N ASN A 132 0.95 -20.37 -2.94
CA ASN A 132 0.69 -20.15 -4.36
C ASN A 132 0.93 -18.69 -4.77
N ALA A 133 0.53 -17.72 -3.94
CA ALA A 133 0.83 -16.30 -4.18
C ALA A 133 2.34 -16.03 -4.17
N GLU A 134 3.07 -16.64 -3.23
CA GLU A 134 4.53 -16.55 -3.17
C GLU A 134 5.21 -17.07 -4.44
N LYS A 135 4.80 -18.25 -4.91
CA LYS A 135 5.32 -18.84 -6.16
C LYS A 135 5.05 -17.95 -7.37
N VAL A 136 3.84 -17.42 -7.48
CA VAL A 136 3.46 -16.54 -8.59
C VAL A 136 4.35 -15.30 -8.66
N LEU A 137 4.74 -14.74 -7.51
CA LEU A 137 5.60 -13.56 -7.45
C LEU A 137 7.07 -13.84 -7.75
N ALA A 138 7.59 -15.01 -7.40
CA ALA A 138 9.01 -15.34 -7.57
C ALA A 138 9.47 -15.33 -9.04
N ASP A 139 8.57 -15.67 -9.97
CA ASP A 139 8.90 -15.88 -11.39
C ASP A 139 8.51 -14.69 -12.30
N GLN A 140 8.21 -13.52 -11.73
CA GLN A 140 7.79 -12.36 -12.52
C GLN A 140 8.99 -11.62 -13.16
N GLN A 141 8.90 -11.35 -14.48
CA GLN A 141 9.92 -10.56 -15.18
C GLN A 141 10.06 -9.14 -14.63
N VAL A 142 8.93 -8.51 -14.30
CA VAL A 142 8.90 -7.24 -13.55
C VAL A 142 8.68 -7.60 -12.08
N PRO A 143 9.70 -7.45 -11.22
CA PRO A 143 9.61 -7.85 -9.82
C PRO A 143 8.56 -7.00 -9.09
N VAL A 144 7.88 -7.63 -8.14
CA VAL A 144 6.95 -6.95 -7.24
C VAL A 144 7.67 -6.63 -5.94
N GLN A 145 7.91 -5.34 -5.69
CA GLN A 145 8.40 -4.89 -4.40
C GLN A 145 7.27 -4.95 -3.37
N ARG A 146 7.61 -5.26 -2.11
CA ARG A 146 6.64 -5.37 -1.02
C ARG A 146 6.94 -4.33 0.05
N ILE A 147 5.89 -3.72 0.59
CA ILE A 147 5.94 -2.90 1.79
C ILE A 147 4.94 -3.51 2.79
N GLY A 148 5.48 -4.03 3.87
CA GLY A 148 4.74 -4.61 4.97
C GLY A 148 4.54 -3.64 6.12
N ILE A 149 4.02 -4.14 7.23
CA ILE A 149 3.83 -3.33 8.45
C ILE A 149 5.17 -2.88 9.01
N ALA A 150 6.20 -3.73 8.93
CA ALA A 150 7.53 -3.43 9.45
C ALA A 150 8.16 -2.23 8.74
N GLU A 151 8.10 -2.20 7.40
CA GLU A 151 8.63 -1.09 6.60
C GLU A 151 7.83 0.21 6.84
N LEU A 152 6.49 0.11 6.92
CA LEU A 152 5.66 1.27 7.27
C LEU A 152 6.01 1.79 8.67
N ALA A 153 6.15 0.92 9.66
CA ALA A 153 6.48 1.34 11.03
C ALA A 153 7.89 1.93 11.16
N ALA A 154 8.84 1.50 10.33
CA ALA A 154 10.21 2.00 10.33
C ALA A 154 10.38 3.34 9.58
N SER A 155 9.38 3.77 8.81
CA SER A 155 9.44 5.02 8.04
C SER A 155 9.45 6.26 8.94
N PRO A 156 10.20 7.31 8.59
CA PRO A 156 10.15 8.61 9.26
C PRO A 156 8.90 9.44 8.91
N PHE A 157 7.97 8.93 8.09
CA PHE A 157 6.70 9.58 7.80
C PHE A 157 5.93 9.86 9.09
N ASP A 158 5.45 11.09 9.27
CA ASP A 158 4.67 11.47 10.44
C ASP A 158 3.23 10.98 10.32
N TRP A 159 3.00 9.75 10.76
CA TRP A 159 1.69 9.08 10.78
C TRP A 159 0.60 9.86 11.53
N SER A 160 0.97 10.75 12.46
CA SER A 160 0.02 11.53 13.25
C SER A 160 -0.67 12.64 12.45
N ARG A 161 -0.07 13.04 11.32
CA ARG A 161 -0.62 14.07 10.42
C ARG A 161 -1.77 13.57 9.56
N PHE A 162 -1.94 12.26 9.41
CA PHE A 162 -3.04 11.72 8.63
C PHE A 162 -4.31 11.59 9.48
N ASP A 163 -5.39 12.22 9.04
CA ASP A 163 -6.70 12.10 9.65
C ASP A 163 -7.60 11.13 8.84
N PRO A 164 -7.94 9.94 9.37
CA PRO A 164 -8.86 9.02 8.72
C PRO A 164 -10.26 9.58 8.45
N ALA A 165 -10.70 10.59 9.19
CA ALA A 165 -12.00 11.25 8.97
C ALA A 165 -11.97 12.21 7.76
N HIS A 166 -10.79 12.73 7.42
CA HIS A 166 -10.56 13.65 6.31
C HIS A 166 -9.38 13.19 5.43
N PRO A 167 -9.46 11.98 4.84
CA PRO A 167 -8.30 11.31 4.23
C PRO A 167 -7.80 11.98 2.94
N ASP A 168 -8.57 12.91 2.37
CA ASP A 168 -8.18 13.73 1.23
C ASP A 168 -7.44 15.03 1.64
N GLN A 169 -7.38 15.33 2.93
CA GLN A 169 -6.74 16.52 3.49
C GLN A 169 -5.47 16.12 4.24
N LEU A 170 -4.33 16.13 3.55
CA LEU A 170 -3.06 16.20 4.28
C LEU A 170 -2.94 17.60 4.88
N PRO A 171 -2.60 17.74 6.17
CA PRO A 171 -2.43 19.05 6.79
C PRO A 171 -1.38 19.81 5.98
N ARG A 172 -1.81 20.96 5.43
CA ARG A 172 -0.96 21.83 4.63
C ARG A 172 0.28 22.15 5.46
N HIS A 173 1.46 22.04 4.83
CA HIS A 173 2.68 22.55 5.43
C HIS A 173 2.48 24.06 5.64
N GLU A 174 2.38 24.48 6.90
CA GLU A 174 2.61 25.87 7.30
C GLU A 174 4.11 26.16 7.32
#